data_AF-A0A7V0R1L2-F1
#
_entry.id   AF-A0A7V0R1L2-F1
#
_cell.length_a   1.000
_cell.length_b   1.000
_cell.length_c   1.000
_cell.angle_alpha   90.00
_cell.angle_beta   90.00
_cell.angle_gamma   90.00
#
_symmetry.space_group_name_H-M   'P 1'
#
loop_
_entity.id
_entity.type
_entity.pdbx_description
1 polymer ?
#
loop_
_entity_poly.entity_id
_entity_poly.type
_entity_poly.pdbx_seq_one_letter_code
_entity_poly.pdbx_strand_id
1 'polypeptide(L)'
;MILYIKGFVACIMKIGYLDRKEIISGADALILPVIKGVKTPIFDEVDGALGGILSKAIDSKPAIADFEGCELMHIAGRGAPKMVLLSGLGKYDEIEAGLLRKAGGIAFSNIEGYKIKKAALSVGDMISN
;
A
#
# COMPACT_ATOMS: atom_id res chain seq x y z
N MET A 1 3.11 -5.17 -11.02
CA MET A 1 3.45 -4.02 -11.88
C MET A 1 3.17 -2.70 -11.15
N ILE A 2 4.13 -2.09 -10.44
CA ILE A 2 3.87 -1.15 -9.32
C ILE A 2 4.06 0.32 -9.68
N LEU A 3 3.10 1.16 -9.28
CA LEU A 3 3.05 2.60 -9.54
C LEU A 3 3.85 3.39 -8.50
N TYR A 4 4.64 4.37 -8.94
CA TYR A 4 5.49 5.21 -8.09
C TYR A 4 5.19 6.73 -8.22
N ILE A 5 5.31 7.54 -7.15
CA ILE A 5 5.01 8.99 -7.08
C ILE A 5 6.15 9.80 -6.41
N LYS A 6 6.65 10.87 -7.06
CA LYS A 6 7.67 11.82 -6.51
C LYS A 6 7.10 13.22 -6.22
N GLY A 7 7.51 13.83 -5.08
CA GLY A 7 6.93 15.02 -4.43
C GLY A 7 6.97 16.42 -5.12
N PHE A 8 6.52 17.44 -4.37
CA PHE A 8 5.45 18.40 -4.70
C PHE A 8 5.91 19.86 -4.95
N VAL A 9 5.92 20.32 -6.21
CA VAL A 9 5.79 21.74 -6.67
C VAL A 9 5.32 21.70 -8.14
N ALA A 10 4.10 22.19 -8.46
CA ALA A 10 3.45 22.19 -9.80
C ALA A 10 3.34 20.78 -10.46
N CYS A 11 2.15 20.18 -10.40
CA CYS A 11 1.95 18.72 -10.53
C CYS A 11 2.16 18.16 -11.95
N ILE A 12 3.38 17.75 -12.27
CA ILE A 12 3.64 16.62 -13.18
C ILE A 12 4.08 15.45 -12.29
N MET A 13 3.13 14.55 -11.96
CA MET A 13 3.47 13.28 -11.31
C MET A 13 4.21 12.39 -12.30
N LYS A 14 5.49 12.12 -12.02
CA LYS A 14 6.25 11.11 -12.76
C LYS A 14 5.91 9.74 -12.22
N ILE A 15 5.11 9.03 -12.99
CA ILE A 15 4.79 7.63 -12.79
C ILE A 15 5.90 6.77 -13.42
N GLY A 16 6.36 5.78 -12.68
CA GLY A 16 7.28 4.76 -13.17
C GLY A 16 7.04 3.41 -12.50
N TYR A 17 7.68 2.38 -13.04
CA TYR A 17 7.66 1.03 -12.50
C TYR A 17 8.96 0.72 -11.77
N LEU A 18 8.86 0.03 -10.64
CA LEU A 18 10.00 -0.39 -9.81
C LEU A 18 9.96 -1.91 -9.60
N ASP A 19 11.14 -2.52 -9.55
CA ASP A 19 11.30 -3.93 -9.15
C ASP A 19 11.02 -4.12 -7.66
N ARG A 20 10.53 -5.31 -7.28
CA ARG A 20 10.06 -5.62 -5.91
C ARG A 20 11.09 -5.28 -4.82
N LYS A 21 12.38 -5.50 -5.08
CA LYS A 21 13.47 -5.21 -4.13
C LYS A 21 13.69 -3.73 -3.89
N GLU A 22 13.46 -2.87 -4.88
CA GLU A 22 13.66 -1.41 -4.76
C GLU A 22 12.51 -0.71 -4.05
N ILE A 23 11.36 -1.37 -3.93
CA ILE A 23 10.16 -0.86 -3.26
C ILE A 23 10.37 -0.83 -1.76
N ILE A 24 10.85 -1.94 -1.21
CA ILE A 24 11.09 -2.08 0.23
C ILE A 24 12.24 -1.16 0.66
N SER A 25 13.29 -1.03 -0.15
CA SER A 25 14.49 -0.26 0.24
C SER A 25 14.47 1.23 -0.09
N GLY A 26 13.50 1.71 -0.86
CA GLY A 26 13.57 3.05 -1.46
C GLY A 26 12.41 4.00 -1.17
N ALA A 27 11.21 3.49 -0.85
CA ALA A 27 10.02 4.33 -0.72
C ALA A 27 9.96 5.04 0.63
N ASP A 28 9.52 6.30 0.65
CA ASP A 28 9.13 6.96 1.90
C ASP A 28 7.79 6.40 2.39
N ALA A 29 6.86 6.11 1.48
CA ALA A 29 5.59 5.48 1.79
C ALA A 29 5.30 4.32 0.83
N LEU A 30 4.87 3.19 1.38
CA LEU A 30 4.41 2.04 0.61
C LEU A 30 2.91 1.83 0.88
N ILE A 31 2.09 1.91 -0.16
CA ILE A 31 0.65 1.65 -0.10
C ILE A 31 0.42 0.21 -0.52
N LEU A 32 -0.21 -0.57 0.36
CA LEU A 32 -0.58 -1.96 0.12
C LEU A 32 -2.10 -2.08 0.10
N PRO A 33 -2.72 -2.37 -1.05
CA PRO A 33 -4.12 -2.74 -1.10
C PRO A 33 -4.37 -4.04 -0.34
N VAL A 34 -5.40 -4.05 0.49
CA VAL A 34 -5.84 -5.22 1.26
C VAL A 34 -7.23 -5.58 0.80
N ILE A 35 -7.39 -6.79 0.27
CA ILE A 35 -8.67 -7.33 -0.19
C ILE A 35 -9.05 -8.47 0.74
N LYS A 36 -10.30 -8.49 1.20
CA LYS A 36 -10.79 -9.52 2.11
C LYS A 36 -10.65 -10.91 1.52
N GLY A 37 -10.01 -11.80 2.27
CA GLY A 37 -9.83 -13.20 1.89
C GLY A 37 -8.86 -13.43 0.74
N VAL A 38 -8.18 -12.40 0.24
CA VAL A 38 -7.22 -12.51 -0.86
C VAL A 38 -5.82 -12.20 -0.33
N LYS A 39 -4.91 -13.16 -0.53
CA LYS A 39 -3.49 -12.94 -0.29
C LYS A 39 -2.81 -12.60 -1.62
N THR A 40 -1.83 -11.71 -1.56
CA THR A 40 -1.01 -11.38 -2.73
C THR A 40 0.45 -11.70 -2.40
N PRO A 41 1.23 -12.25 -3.36
CA PRO A 41 2.65 -12.54 -3.11
C PRO A 41 3.44 -11.34 -2.61
N ILE A 42 3.09 -10.13 -3.08
CA ILE A 42 3.75 -8.91 -2.64
C ILE A 42 3.40 -8.55 -1.19
N PHE A 43 2.17 -8.76 -0.75
CA PHE A 43 1.83 -8.55 0.65
C PHE A 43 2.65 -9.48 1.55
N ASP A 44 2.71 -10.77 1.20
CA ASP A 44 3.47 -11.76 1.97
C ASP A 44 4.98 -11.46 1.97
N GLU A 45 5.54 -11.03 0.84
CA GLU A 45 6.95 -10.60 0.75
C GLU A 45 7.24 -9.39 1.65
N VAL A 46 6.40 -8.37 1.61
CA VAL A 46 6.58 -7.15 2.43
C VAL A 46 6.36 -7.47 3.91
N ASP A 47 5.33 -8.23 4.24
CA ASP A 47 5.05 -8.61 5.61
C ASP A 47 6.18 -9.49 6.20
N GLY A 48 6.68 -10.45 5.42
CA GLY A 48 7.84 -11.25 5.78
C GLY A 48 9.10 -10.40 6.03
N ALA A 49 9.36 -9.41 5.17
CA ALA A 49 10.46 -8.47 5.35
C ALA A 49 10.29 -7.57 6.60
N LEU A 50 9.05 -7.34 7.03
CA LEU A 50 8.70 -6.57 8.23
C LEU A 50 8.44 -7.44 9.47
N GLY A 51 8.73 -8.74 9.41
CA GLY A 51 8.61 -9.65 10.55
C GLY A 51 7.16 -10.00 10.93
N GLY A 52 6.23 -10.00 9.98
CA GLY A 52 4.84 -10.40 10.16
C GLY A 52 3.95 -9.35 10.82
N ILE A 53 4.39 -8.09 10.88
CA ILE A 53 3.68 -7.04 11.61
C ILE A 53 2.39 -6.58 10.91
N LEU A 54 2.32 -6.67 9.57
CA LEU A 54 1.16 -6.27 8.79
C LEU A 54 0.02 -7.26 8.97
N SER A 55 0.30 -8.57 8.92
CA SER A 55 -0.71 -9.60 9.22
C SER A 55 -1.22 -9.45 10.65
N LYS A 56 -0.34 -9.24 11.64
CA LYS A 56 -0.76 -8.98 13.03
C LYS A 56 -1.66 -7.75 13.15
N ALA A 57 -1.38 -6.68 12.41
CA ALA A 57 -2.22 -5.49 12.40
C ALA A 57 -3.63 -5.80 11.87
N ILE A 58 -3.73 -6.51 10.74
CA ILE A 58 -5.01 -6.93 10.15
C ILE A 58 -5.77 -7.86 11.10
N ASP A 59 -5.10 -8.84 11.70
CA ASP A 59 -5.71 -9.78 12.64
C ASP A 59 -6.26 -9.05 13.89
N SER A 60 -5.54 -8.04 14.38
CA SER A 60 -5.98 -7.23 15.53
C SER A 60 -7.11 -6.25 15.19
N LYS A 61 -7.19 -5.80 13.93
CA LYS A 61 -8.18 -4.84 13.45
C LYS A 61 -8.67 -5.26 12.06
N PRO A 62 -9.58 -6.25 11.97
CA PRO A 62 -10.07 -6.77 10.69
C PRO A 62 -10.73 -5.72 9.80
N ALA A 63 -11.22 -4.62 10.39
CA ALA A 63 -11.79 -3.48 9.68
C ALA A 63 -10.80 -2.77 8.73
N ILE A 64 -9.49 -3.01 8.86
CA ILE A 64 -8.49 -2.53 7.88
C ILE A 64 -8.77 -3.08 6.48
N ALA A 65 -9.35 -4.28 6.37
CA ALA A 65 -9.68 -4.89 5.09
C ALA A 65 -11.06 -4.47 4.54
N ASP A 66 -11.88 -3.76 5.33
CA ASP A 66 -13.14 -3.19 4.85
C ASP A 66 -12.88 -2.08 3.82
N PHE A 67 -13.87 -1.80 2.96
CA PHE A 67 -13.79 -0.63 2.09
C PHE A 67 -13.66 0.63 2.95
N GLU A 68 -12.77 1.55 2.55
CA GLU A 68 -12.35 2.74 3.31
C GLU A 68 -11.53 2.45 4.58
N GLY A 69 -11.38 1.19 4.97
CA GLY A 69 -10.45 0.77 6.00
C GLY A 69 -9.04 1.22 5.65
N CYS A 70 -8.38 1.93 6.55
CA CYS A 70 -7.01 2.38 6.36
C CYS A 70 -6.25 2.31 7.68
N GLU A 71 -4.97 1.92 7.59
CA GLU A 71 -4.05 1.92 8.71
C GLU A 71 -2.67 2.36 8.23
N LEU A 72 -2.16 3.46 8.80
CA LEU A 72 -0.83 3.96 8.51
C LEU A 72 0.13 3.52 9.62
N MET A 73 1.13 2.74 9.25
CA MET A 73 2.14 2.21 10.16
C MET A 73 3.48 2.89 9.92
N HIS A 74 4.08 3.44 10.97
CA HIS A 74 5.44 3.95 10.91
C HIS A 74 6.42 2.81 11.15
N ILE A 75 7.32 2.58 10.19
CA ILE A 75 8.29 1.49 10.26
C ILE A 75 9.65 2.06 10.64
N ALA A 76 10.21 1.55 11.74
CA ALA A 76 11.58 1.82 12.15
C ALA A 76 12.48 0.69 11.62
N GLY A 77 13.36 1.00 10.67
CA GLY A 77 14.28 0.01 10.13
C GLY A 77 15.15 0.56 9.00
N ARG A 78 16.38 0.07 8.89
CA ARG A 78 17.27 0.39 7.75
C ARG A 78 16.79 -0.38 6.52
N GLY A 79 16.57 0.33 5.41
CA GLY A 79 16.20 -0.29 4.13
C GLY A 79 14.76 -0.81 4.06
N ALA A 80 13.88 -0.32 4.95
CA ALA A 80 12.43 -0.49 4.88
C ALA A 80 11.78 0.84 4.44
N PRO A 81 10.54 0.83 3.92
CA PRO A 81 9.81 2.07 3.72
C PRO A 81 9.60 2.77 5.06
N LYS A 82 9.61 4.10 5.10
CA LYS A 82 9.42 4.83 6.38
C LYS A 82 8.02 4.65 6.95
N MET A 83 7.04 4.43 6.07
CA MET A 83 5.68 4.12 6.44
C MET A 83 5.04 3.15 5.44
N VAL A 84 4.13 2.33 5.96
CA VAL A 84 3.27 1.45 5.18
C VAL A 84 1.83 1.86 5.42
N LEU A 85 1.07 2.11 4.37
CA LEU A 85 -0.37 2.33 4.43
C LEU A 85 -1.06 1.06 3.94
N LEU A 86 -1.83 0.42 4.81
CA LEU A 86 -2.78 -0.62 4.43
C LEU A 86 -4.06 0.06 3.95
N SER A 87 -4.51 -0.25 2.73
CA SER A 87 -5.71 0.34 2.12
C SER A 87 -6.72 -0.75 1.80
N GLY A 88 -7.77 -0.83 2.60
CA GLY A 88 -8.86 -1.79 2.46
C GLY A 88 -9.73 -1.53 1.23
N LEU A 89 -9.90 -2.57 0.43
CA LEU A 89 -10.73 -2.56 -0.78
C LEU A 89 -12.04 -3.32 -0.62
N GLY A 90 -12.29 -3.95 0.54
CA GLY A 90 -13.46 -4.77 0.76
C GLY A 90 -13.33 -6.15 0.08
N LYS A 91 -14.44 -6.69 -0.42
CA LYS A 91 -14.45 -8.00 -1.08
C LYS A 91 -14.08 -7.86 -2.56
N TYR A 92 -13.40 -8.87 -3.10
CA TYR A 92 -12.93 -8.88 -4.48
C TYR A 92 -14.05 -8.67 -5.52
N ASP A 93 -15.19 -9.33 -5.32
CA ASP A 93 -16.35 -9.31 -6.21
C ASP A 93 -17.10 -7.97 -6.22
N GLU A 94 -16.87 -7.14 -5.21
CA GLU A 94 -17.44 -5.80 -5.08
C GLU A 94 -16.52 -4.72 -5.71
N ILE A 95 -15.28 -5.05 -6.10
CA ILE A 95 -14.30 -4.06 -6.60
C ILE A 95 -14.68 -3.58 -8.02
N GLU A 96 -14.93 -2.27 -8.13
CA GLU A 96 -15.13 -1.58 -9.40
C GLU A 96 -14.23 -0.33 -9.52
N ALA A 97 -14.14 0.23 -10.73
CA ALA A 97 -13.28 1.38 -11.02
C ALA A 97 -13.59 2.61 -10.15
N GLY A 98 -14.86 2.81 -9.76
CA GLY A 98 -15.28 3.89 -8.86
C GLY A 98 -14.69 3.74 -7.46
N LEU A 99 -14.75 2.53 -6.90
CA LEU A 99 -14.17 2.21 -5.60
C LEU A 99 -12.65 2.31 -5.61
N LEU A 100 -11.98 1.81 -6.65
CA LEU A 100 -10.52 1.95 -6.79
C LEU A 100 -10.08 3.41 -6.84
N ARG A 101 -10.82 4.25 -7.57
CA ARG A 101 -10.55 5.71 -7.60
C ARG A 101 -10.71 6.32 -6.20
N LYS A 102 -11.78 5.96 -5.49
CA LYS A 102 -12.05 6.46 -4.14
C LYS A 102 -11.01 5.98 -3.12
N ALA A 103 -10.64 4.70 -3.16
CA ALA A 103 -9.58 4.12 -2.34
C ALA A 103 -8.23 4.81 -2.60
N GLY A 104 -7.89 5.07 -3.87
CA GLY A 104 -6.69 5.85 -4.22
C GLY A 104 -6.72 7.27 -3.65
N GLY A 105 -7.87 7.94 -3.68
CA GLY A 105 -8.05 9.26 -3.06
C GLY A 105 -7.87 9.22 -1.54
N ILE A 106 -8.51 8.27 -0.87
CA ILE A 106 -8.37 8.06 0.59
C ILE A 106 -6.91 7.79 0.94
N ALA A 107 -6.25 6.90 0.21
CA ALA A 107 -4.85 6.56 0.44
C ALA A 107 -3.95 7.78 0.28
N PHE A 108 -4.15 8.57 -0.79
CA PHE A 108 -3.40 9.80 -1.02
C PHE A 108 -3.61 10.81 0.11
N SER A 109 -4.85 11.06 0.53
CA SER A 109 -5.17 11.99 1.62
C SER A 109 -4.53 11.58 2.95
N ASN A 110 -4.42 10.27 3.23
CA ASN A 110 -3.77 9.78 4.44
C ASN A 110 -2.25 10.04 4.44
N ILE A 111 -1.62 10.19 3.28
CA ILE A 111 -0.17 10.35 3.16
C ILE A 111 0.25 11.79 2.79
N GLU A 112 -0.67 12.63 2.33
CA GLU A 112 -0.40 14.01 1.87
C GLU A 112 0.21 14.90 2.97
N GLY A 113 -0.19 14.70 4.24
CA GLY A 113 0.35 15.44 5.39
C GLY A 113 1.82 15.13 5.70
N TYR A 114 2.40 14.13 5.05
CA TYR A 114 3.78 13.72 5.25
C TYR A 114 4.68 14.29 4.14
N LYS A 115 5.92 14.63 4.49
CA LYS A 115 6.94 15.13 3.55
C LYS A 115 7.49 13.99 2.66
N ILE A 116 6.60 13.34 1.92
CA ILE A 116 6.89 12.19 1.08
C ILE A 116 7.51 12.67 -0.22
N LYS A 117 8.72 12.18 -0.48
CA LYS A 117 9.36 12.30 -1.78
C LYS A 117 9.12 11.08 -2.61
N LYS A 118 8.95 9.89 -2.04
CA LYS A 118 8.80 8.62 -2.77
C LYS A 118 7.59 7.82 -2.25
N ALA A 119 6.42 7.85 -2.92
CA ALA A 119 5.31 6.92 -2.61
C ALA A 119 5.26 5.77 -3.64
N ALA A 120 5.13 4.54 -3.18
CA ALA A 120 4.96 3.35 -4.03
C ALA A 120 3.61 2.68 -3.72
N LEU A 121 2.94 2.14 -4.74
CA LEU A 121 1.70 1.39 -4.62
C LEU A 121 1.92 -0.03 -5.09
N SER A 122 1.72 -1.04 -4.23
CA SER A 122 1.77 -2.42 -4.69
C SER A 122 0.65 -2.72 -5.67
N VAL A 123 0.98 -3.41 -6.74
CA VAL A 123 0.09 -3.86 -7.81
C VAL A 123 0.62 -5.24 -8.14
N GLY A 124 -0.15 -6.26 -7.81
CA GLY A 124 0.21 -7.65 -8.03
C GLY A 124 -0.83 -8.33 -8.89
N ASP A 125 -0.40 -9.41 -9.53
CA ASP A 125 -1.32 -10.42 -10.02
C ASP A 125 -2.01 -11.04 -8.80
N MET A 126 -3.34 -11.09 -8.83
CA MET A 126 -4.11 -11.71 -7.76
C MET A 126 -4.04 -13.22 -7.97
N ILE A 127 -3.55 -13.94 -6.97
CA ILE A 127 -3.66 -15.41 -6.98
C ILE A 127 -5.02 -15.71 -6.34
N SER A 128 -6.03 -15.96 -7.18
CA SER A 128 -7.27 -16.59 -6.73
C SER A 128 -6.96 -18.03 -6.33
N ASN A 129 -7.29 -18.39 -5.08
CA ASN A 129 -7.40 -19.80 -4.70
C ASN A 129 -8.61 -20.44 -5.38
#